data_AF-A0A1V3XEZ6-F1
#
_entry.id   AF-A0A1V3XEZ6-F1
#
_cell.length_a   1.000
_cell.length_b   1.000
_cell.length_c   1.000
_cell.angle_alpha   90.00
_cell.angle_beta   90.00
_cell.angle_gamma   90.00
#
_symmetry.space_group_name_H-M   'P 1'
#
loop_
_entity.id
_entity.type
_entity.pdbx_description
1 polymer ?
#
loop_
_entity_poly.entity_id
_entity_poly.type
_entity_poly.pdbx_seq_one_letter_code
_entity_poly.pdbx_strand_id
1 'polypeptide(L)'
;MNFSVLPPEINSLRMFAGAGAQPMLAAATAWGSLADELQAAASSFTTVTSGLANGAWQGPAAAAMAAAAAPYASWLSAAAASAAGTAGRPPRSRRCSRPRRPRSCIRLRWRPTGTIWWRW
;
A
#
# COMPACT_ATOMS: atom_id res chain seq x y z
N MET A 1 5.10 -24.76 -4.24
CA MET A 1 5.25 -24.56 -5.70
C MET A 1 6.71 -24.70 -6.09
N ASN A 2 7.01 -25.46 -7.16
CA ASN A 2 8.36 -25.57 -7.74
C ASN A 2 8.37 -25.02 -9.18
N PHE A 3 8.96 -23.85 -9.40
CA PHE A 3 9.05 -23.20 -10.72
C PHE A 3 10.23 -23.71 -11.57
N SER A 4 11.17 -24.44 -10.96
CA SER A 4 12.41 -24.90 -11.61
C SER A 4 12.19 -26.07 -12.57
N VAL A 5 11.01 -26.71 -12.53
CA VAL A 5 10.64 -27.82 -13.42
C VAL A 5 10.05 -27.32 -14.74
N LEU A 6 9.66 -26.04 -14.83
CA LEU A 6 9.15 -25.43 -16.06
C LEU A 6 10.30 -24.80 -16.86
N PRO A 7 10.29 -24.93 -18.20
CA PRO A 7 11.26 -24.24 -19.04
C PRO A 7 11.12 -22.70 -18.93
N PRO A 8 12.21 -21.95 -19.14
CA PRO A 8 12.27 -20.51 -18.89
C PRO A 8 11.30 -19.70 -19.75
N GLU A 9 10.92 -20.18 -20.93
CA GLU A 9 9.92 -19.59 -21.82
C GLU A 9 8.55 -19.53 -21.14
N ILE A 10 8.16 -20.60 -20.47
CA ILE A 10 6.85 -20.68 -19.79
C ILE A 10 6.84 -19.79 -18.54
N ASN A 11 7.94 -19.79 -17.78
CA ASN A 11 8.07 -18.93 -16.61
C ASN A 11 8.09 -17.43 -16.98
N SER A 12 8.79 -17.07 -18.06
CA SER A 12 8.87 -15.68 -18.54
C SER A 12 7.54 -15.20 -19.12
N LEU A 13 6.87 -16.00 -19.94
CA LEU A 13 5.53 -15.68 -20.45
C LEU A 13 4.54 -15.37 -19.31
N ARG A 14 4.56 -16.17 -18.24
CA ARG A 14 3.73 -15.95 -17.05
C ARG A 14 4.06 -14.65 -16.30
N MET A 15 5.31 -14.19 -16.36
CA MET A 15 5.71 -12.93 -15.73
C MET A 15 5.29 -11.70 -16.54
N PHE A 16 5.28 -11.80 -17.87
CA PHE A 16 5.05 -10.65 -18.76
C PHE A 16 3.59 -10.49 -19.20
N ALA A 17 2.77 -11.55 -19.16
CA ALA A 17 1.37 -11.50 -19.57
C ALA A 17 0.41 -10.86 -18.53
N GLY A 18 0.91 -10.34 -17.41
CA GLY A 18 0.09 -9.81 -16.31
C GLY A 18 -0.18 -8.31 -16.39
N ALA A 19 -1.15 -7.83 -15.60
CA ALA A 19 -1.62 -6.43 -15.53
C ALA A 19 -0.61 -5.40 -14.96
N GLY A 20 0.64 -5.80 -14.72
CA GLY A 20 1.67 -4.94 -14.14
C GLY A 20 1.39 -4.53 -12.68
N ALA A 21 2.03 -3.44 -12.24
CA ALA A 21 1.96 -2.98 -10.85
C ALA A 21 0.81 -2.00 -10.57
N GLN A 22 0.16 -1.46 -11.61
CA GLN A 22 -0.86 -0.41 -11.47
C GLN A 22 -2.05 -0.81 -10.57
N PRO A 23 -2.63 -2.03 -10.69
CA PRO A 23 -3.72 -2.43 -9.79
C PRO A 23 -3.28 -2.48 -8.32
N MET A 24 -2.02 -2.82 -8.06
CA MET A 24 -1.47 -2.90 -6.71
C MET A 24 -1.20 -1.50 -6.13
N LEU A 25 -0.84 -0.53 -6.97
CA LEU A 25 -0.75 0.87 -6.57
C LEU A 25 -2.12 1.46 -6.26
N ALA A 26 -3.13 1.20 -7.09
CA ALA A 26 -4.51 1.62 -6.83
C ALA A 26 -5.08 1.00 -5.54
N ALA A 27 -4.77 -0.26 -5.27
CA ALA A 27 -5.10 -0.89 -4.00
C ALA A 27 -4.41 -0.21 -2.82
N ALA A 28 -3.11 0.11 -2.95
CA ALA A 28 -2.36 0.82 -1.90
C ALA A 28 -2.97 2.20 -1.58
N THR A 29 -3.39 2.95 -2.59
CA THR A 29 -4.07 4.24 -2.38
C THR A 29 -5.42 4.06 -1.68
N ALA A 30 -6.20 3.05 -2.07
CA ALA A 30 -7.49 2.77 -1.43
C ALA A 30 -7.34 2.37 0.05
N TRP A 31 -6.33 1.55 0.37
CA TRP A 31 -6.00 1.22 1.77
C TRP A 31 -5.57 2.45 2.58
N GLY A 32 -4.86 3.39 1.95
CA GLY A 32 -4.49 4.66 2.57
C GLY A 32 -5.72 5.50 2.92
N SER A 33 -6.63 5.70 1.96
CA SER A 33 -7.88 6.43 2.21
C SER A 33 -8.75 5.76 3.27
N LEU A 34 -8.82 4.43 3.29
CA LEU A 34 -9.53 3.69 4.34
C LEU A 34 -8.91 3.93 5.74
N ALA A 35 -7.58 4.03 5.82
CA ALA A 35 -6.91 4.32 7.08
C ALA A 35 -7.30 5.71 7.61
N ASP A 36 -7.34 6.71 6.73
CA ASP A 36 -7.73 8.08 7.08
C ASP A 36 -9.18 8.16 7.58
N GLU A 37 -10.11 7.50 6.88
CA GLU A 37 -11.53 7.43 7.26
C GLU A 37 -11.73 6.73 8.61
N LEU A 38 -11.03 5.63 8.86
CA LEU A 38 -11.09 4.93 10.15
C LEU A 38 -10.54 5.79 11.30
N GLN A 39 -9.48 6.56 11.05
CA GLN A 39 -8.91 7.46 12.05
C GLN A 39 -9.84 8.66 12.33
N ALA A 40 -10.47 9.21 11.29
CA ALA A 40 -11.48 10.26 11.42
C ALA A 40 -12.71 9.74 12.20
N ALA A 41 -13.17 8.52 11.91
CA ALA A 41 -14.26 7.88 12.62
C ALA A 41 -13.93 7.65 14.10
N ALA A 42 -12.71 7.17 14.42
CA ALA A 42 -12.25 7.01 15.81
C ALA A 42 -12.30 8.35 16.56
N SER A 43 -11.78 9.40 15.93
CA SER A 43 -11.72 10.75 16.52
C SER A 43 -13.11 11.33 16.74
N SER A 44 -14.01 11.18 15.76
CA SER A 44 -15.40 11.62 15.84
C SER A 44 -16.14 10.87 16.96
N PHE A 45 -16.00 9.55 17.02
CA PHE A 45 -16.63 8.72 18.04
C PHE A 45 -16.18 9.13 19.45
N THR A 46 -14.86 9.25 19.69
CA THR A 46 -14.33 9.72 20.97
C THR A 46 -14.82 11.14 21.33
N THR A 47 -14.92 12.03 20.34
CA THR A 47 -15.44 13.39 20.55
C THR A 47 -16.90 13.37 21.00
N VAL A 48 -17.75 12.61 20.32
CA VAL A 48 -19.18 12.49 20.69
C VAL A 48 -19.35 11.85 22.06
N THR A 49 -18.64 10.75 22.33
CA THR A 49 -18.74 10.04 23.61
C THR A 49 -18.25 10.91 24.78
N SER A 50 -17.13 11.60 24.63
CA SER A 50 -16.62 12.51 25.66
C SER A 50 -17.51 13.74 25.83
N GLY A 51 -18.03 14.32 24.75
CA GLY A 51 -19.00 15.42 24.80
C GLY A 51 -20.28 15.04 25.54
N LEU A 52 -20.79 13.82 25.33
CA LEU A 52 -21.98 13.33 26.03
C LEU A 52 -21.71 13.10 27.52
N ALA A 53 -20.59 12.45 27.85
CA ALA A 53 -20.19 12.14 29.23
C ALA A 53 -19.80 13.37 30.07
N ASN A 54 -19.32 14.43 29.41
CA ASN A 54 -18.99 15.71 30.07
C ASN A 54 -20.13 16.73 30.04
N GLY A 55 -21.22 16.42 29.33
CA GLY A 55 -22.35 17.32 29.10
C GLY A 55 -23.61 16.86 29.83
N ALA A 56 -24.57 16.36 29.05
CA ALA A 56 -25.90 16.03 29.52
C ALA A 56 -25.95 14.77 30.40
N TRP A 57 -25.02 13.82 30.21
CA TRP A 57 -25.00 12.57 30.97
C TRP A 57 -23.84 12.60 31.95
N GLN A 58 -24.14 12.83 33.22
CA GLN A 58 -23.14 12.91 34.29
C GLN A 58 -23.36 11.80 35.32
N GLY A 59 -22.29 11.41 36.00
CA GLY A 59 -22.33 10.42 37.08
C GLY A 59 -21.86 9.01 36.69
N PRO A 60 -21.99 8.03 37.61
CA PRO A 60 -21.37 6.71 37.48
C PRO A 60 -21.83 5.92 36.23
N ALA A 61 -23.09 6.08 35.83
CA ALA A 61 -23.63 5.41 34.65
C ALA A 61 -23.05 5.98 33.34
N ALA A 62 -22.83 7.29 33.27
CA ALA A 62 -22.17 7.92 32.13
C ALA A 62 -20.71 7.49 32.01
N ALA A 63 -20.00 7.41 33.14
CA ALA A 63 -18.64 6.87 33.20
C ALA A 63 -18.57 5.41 32.74
N ALA A 64 -19.55 4.58 33.14
CA ALA A 64 -19.64 3.18 32.68
C ALA A 64 -19.87 3.08 31.16
N MET A 65 -20.73 3.91 30.58
CA MET A 65 -20.95 3.97 29.13
C MET A 65 -19.71 4.43 28.37
N ALA A 66 -19.01 5.47 28.88
CA ALA A 66 -17.75 5.93 28.27
C ALA A 66 -16.67 4.84 28.31
N ALA A 67 -16.58 4.09 29.41
CA ALA A 67 -15.68 2.94 29.53
C ALA A 67 -16.03 1.82 28.53
N ALA A 68 -17.32 1.54 28.33
CA ALA A 68 -17.79 0.54 27.36
C ALA A 68 -17.54 0.95 25.90
N ALA A 69 -17.48 2.25 25.62
CA ALA A 69 -17.20 2.79 24.29
C ALA A 69 -15.70 2.77 23.92
N ALA A 70 -14.80 2.82 24.92
CA ALA A 70 -13.35 2.87 24.69
C ALA A 70 -12.78 1.71 23.84
N PRO A 71 -13.19 0.44 24.03
CA PRO A 71 -12.74 -0.67 23.18
C PRO A 71 -13.04 -0.45 21.70
N TYR A 72 -14.20 0.12 21.35
CA TYR A 72 -14.57 0.38 19.96
C TYR A 72 -13.68 1.44 19.31
N ALA A 73 -13.40 2.54 20.02
CA ALA A 73 -12.47 3.58 19.55
C ALA A 73 -11.05 3.01 19.36
N SER A 74 -10.62 2.12 20.27
CA SER A 74 -9.32 1.46 20.16
C SER A 74 -9.25 0.53 18.95
N TRP A 75 -10.33 -0.20 18.66
CA TRP A 75 -10.42 -1.07 17.49
C TRP A 75 -10.37 -0.27 16.19
N LEU A 76 -11.08 0.86 16.10
CA LEU A 76 -11.03 1.75 14.93
C LEU A 76 -9.60 2.25 14.67
N SER A 77 -8.90 2.68 15.73
CA SER A 77 -7.51 3.15 15.63
C SER A 77 -6.55 2.02 15.20
N ALA A 78 -6.73 0.81 15.73
CA ALA A 78 -5.92 -0.35 15.34
C ALA A 78 -6.19 -0.80 13.91
N ALA A 79 -7.44 -0.73 13.46
CA ALA A 79 -7.83 -1.00 12.08
C ALA A 79 -7.24 0.05 11.13
N ALA A 80 -7.26 1.33 11.50
CA ALA A 80 -6.60 2.41 10.76
C ALA A 80 -5.10 2.15 10.61
N ALA A 81 -4.41 1.79 11.69
CA ALA A 81 -2.99 1.45 11.65
C ALA A 81 -2.69 0.24 10.74
N SER A 82 -3.56 -0.78 10.77
CA SER A 82 -3.44 -1.96 9.91
C SER A 82 -3.62 -1.58 8.43
N ALA A 83 -4.60 -0.74 8.10
CA ALA A 83 -4.84 -0.24 6.75
C ALA A 83 -3.70 0.66 6.24
N ALA A 84 -3.15 1.53 7.09
CA ALA A 84 -1.96 2.32 6.75
C ALA A 84 -0.74 1.41 6.48
N GLY A 85 -0.58 0.35 7.28
CA GLY A 85 0.46 -0.66 7.10
C GLY A 85 0.33 -1.43 5.77
N THR A 86 -0.89 -1.75 5.34
CA THR A 86 -1.12 -2.40 4.04
C THR A 86 -0.89 -1.44 2.88
N ALA A 87 -1.28 -0.16 3.01
CA ALA A 87 -1.00 0.87 2.02
C ALA A 87 0.50 1.11 1.80
N GLY A 88 1.28 1.13 2.88
CA GLY A 88 2.73 1.33 2.83
C GLY A 88 3.52 0.11 2.35
N ARG A 89 2.89 -1.06 2.20
CA ARG A 89 3.57 -2.28 1.78
C ARG A 89 3.85 -2.18 0.27
N PRO A 90 5.14 -2.08 -0.14
CA PRO A 90 5.44 -1.87 -1.54
C PRO A 90 4.96 -3.07 -2.38
N PRO A 91 4.43 -2.83 -3.60
CA PRO A 91 4.29 -3.90 -4.56
C PRO A 91 5.64 -4.57 -4.71
N ARG A 92 5.64 -5.90 -4.75
CA ARG A 92 6.86 -6.70 -4.73
C ARG A 92 7.62 -6.42 -6.02
N SER A 93 8.49 -5.40 -5.97
CA SER A 93 9.27 -4.98 -7.12
C SER A 93 10.28 -6.09 -7.38
N ARG A 94 10.13 -6.76 -8.51
CA ARG A 94 11.22 -7.58 -9.05
C ARG A 94 12.32 -6.60 -9.38
N ARG A 95 13.29 -6.44 -8.47
CA ARG A 95 14.56 -5.82 -8.80
C ARG A 95 15.07 -6.59 -10.01
N CYS A 96 15.11 -5.97 -11.18
CA CYS A 96 15.91 -6.50 -12.27
C CYS A 96 17.33 -6.55 -11.73
N SER A 97 17.77 -7.73 -11.32
CA SER A 97 19.17 -8.02 -11.04
C SER A 97 19.91 -7.57 -12.28
N ARG A 98 20.64 -6.46 -12.20
CA ARG A 98 21.53 -6.02 -13.28
C ARG A 98 22.35 -7.24 -13.69
N PRO A 99 22.30 -7.71 -14.94
CA PRO A 99 23.20 -8.75 -15.36
C PRO A 99 24.62 -8.17 -15.23
N ARG A 100 25.50 -8.90 -14.54
CA ARG A 100 26.94 -8.71 -14.73
C ARG A 100 27.18 -8.83 -16.24
N ARG A 101 27.59 -7.71 -16.86
CA ARG A 101 27.84 -7.61 -18.30
C ARG A 101 28.69 -8.78 -18.79
N PRO A 102 28.40 -9.31 -19.99
CA PRO A 102 29.47 -9.62 -20.94
C PRO A 102 29.31 -8.81 -22.22
N ARG A 103 30.42 -8.16 -22.58
CA ARG A 103 30.87 -7.64 -23.90
C ARG A 103 29.89 -7.77 -25.08
N SER A 104 28.88 -6.91 -25.16
CA SER A 104 28.25 -6.39 -26.40
C SER A 104 27.07 -5.48 -26.02
N CYS A 105 27.35 -4.39 -25.30
CA CYS A 105 26.37 -3.31 -25.14
C CYS A 105 26.76 -2.21 -26.12
N ILE A 106 26.06 -2.13 -27.24
CA ILE A 106 25.90 -0.88 -27.97
C ILE A 106 25.39 0.13 -26.94
N ARG A 107 26.23 1.13 -26.65
CA ARG A 107 25.91 2.20 -25.72
C ARG A 107 24.95 3.14 -26.46
N LEU A 108 23.65 2.86 -26.43
CA LEU A 108 22.63 3.84 -26.81
C LEU A 108 22.62 4.94 -25.75
N ARG A 109 23.57 5.87 -25.90
CA ARG A 109 23.50 7.18 -25.27
C ARG A 109 22.47 7.96 -26.09
N TRP A 110 21.29 8.18 -25.55
CA TRP A 110 20.38 9.19 -26.06
C TRP A 110 21.10 10.55 -26.03
N ARG A 111 21.40 11.10 -27.21
CA ARG A 111 21.78 12.51 -27.40
C ARG A 111 20.59 13.22 -28.08
N PRO A 112 20.28 14.47 -27.69
CA PRO A 112 19.03 15.14 -28.02
C PRO A 112 19.04 15.86 -29.38
N THR A 113 19.87 15.45 -30.33
CA THR A 113 19.96 16.11 -31.65
C THR A 113 19.90 15.07 -32.75
N GLY A 114 18.75 15.00 -33.42
CA GLY A 114 18.36 13.93 -34.31
C GLY A 114 19.15 13.90 -35.62
N THR A 115 20.20 13.08 -35.67
CA THR A 115 20.73 12.58 -36.93
C THR A 115 21.32 11.19 -36.71
N ILE A 116 20.73 10.19 -37.34
CA ILE A 116 21.18 8.79 -37.30
C ILE A 116 22.21 8.62 -38.40
N TRP A 117 23.47 8.38 -38.05
CA TRP A 117 24.48 7.87 -38.97
C TRP A 117 24.83 6.45 -38.57
N TRP A 118 24.52 5.49 -39.45
CA TRP A 118 25.11 4.16 -39.39
C TRP A 118 26.36 4.16 -40.25
N ARG A 119 27.52 3.92 -39.66
CA ARG A 119 28.71 3.47 -40.38
C ARG A 119 29.26 2.28 -39.63
N TRP A 120 29.47 1.19 -40.37
CA TRP A 120 30.03 -0.08 -39.89
C TRP A 120 31.34 0.10 -39.14
#